data_AF-H3G839-F1
#
_entry.id   AF-H3G839-F1
#
_cell.length_a   1.000
_cell.length_b   1.000
_cell.length_c   1.000
_cell.angle_alpha   90.00
_cell.angle_beta   90.00
_cell.angle_gamma   90.00
#
_symmetry.space_group_name_H-M   'P 1'
#
loop_
_entity.id
_entity.type
_entity.pdbx_description
1 polymer ?
#
loop_
_entity_poly.entity_id
_entity_poly.type
_entity_poly.pdbx_seq_one_letter_code
_entity_poly.pdbx_strand_id
1 'polypeptide(L)'
;CPHYGRRCHVLAECCNKWVGCRLCHDAAFEESHHIDRFAIRQMRCDLCQTEQPCAQECVNCHENMAAFFCSVCNLFDDAGVEKKVFHCDQCGICRVGGRENFYHCAKCCGCYPHSLEAKHKCLEGSMHRECPICLDVTFDSLESVNVLPCGHVMHSSCFKAYVK
;
A
#
# COMPACT_ATOMS: atom_id res chain seq x y z
N CYS A 1 -14.15 -0.85 -6.25
CA CYS A 1 -13.40 -1.06 -7.52
C CYS A 1 -12.65 -2.39 -7.42
N PRO A 2 -11.99 -2.91 -8.48
CA PRO A 2 -11.29 -4.20 -8.42
C PRO A 2 -10.21 -4.29 -7.33
N HIS A 3 -9.64 -3.14 -6.92
CA HIS A 3 -8.57 -3.08 -5.92
C HIS A 3 -9.08 -3.18 -4.46
N TYR A 4 -10.10 -2.38 -4.12
CA TYR A 4 -10.63 -2.26 -2.76
C TYR A 4 -12.16 -2.10 -2.78
N GLY A 5 -12.83 -2.76 -1.84
CA GLY A 5 -14.25 -2.55 -1.54
C GLY A 5 -14.43 -1.36 -0.62
N ARG A 6 -15.31 -0.42 -0.97
CA ARG A 6 -15.55 0.81 -0.20
C ARG A 6 -16.80 1.51 -0.73
N ARG A 7 -17.27 2.51 0.03
CA ARG A 7 -18.45 3.33 -0.26
C ARG A 7 -18.11 4.81 -0.39
N CYS A 8 -16.87 5.13 -0.79
CA CYS A 8 -16.41 6.49 -1.06
C CYS A 8 -15.39 6.57 -2.19
N HIS A 9 -15.28 7.77 -2.76
CA HIS A 9 -14.15 8.20 -3.60
C HIS A 9 -13.18 9.03 -2.76
N VAL A 10 -11.90 9.04 -3.15
CA VAL A 10 -10.87 9.91 -2.57
C VAL A 10 -10.50 11.01 -3.55
N LEU A 11 -10.09 12.17 -3.04
CA LEU A 11 -9.59 13.26 -3.88
C LEU A 11 -8.12 13.03 -4.24
N ALA A 12 -7.82 13.04 -5.53
CA ALA A 12 -6.46 13.07 -6.03
C ALA A 12 -5.95 14.52 -6.08
N GLU A 13 -5.18 14.95 -5.08
CA GLU A 13 -4.64 16.33 -4.97
C GLU A 13 -3.82 16.76 -6.20
N CYS A 14 -3.19 15.81 -6.89
CA CYS A 14 -2.40 16.07 -8.09
C CYS A 14 -3.21 16.63 -9.26
N CYS A 15 -4.50 16.29 -9.37
CA CYS A 15 -5.34 16.69 -10.50
C CYS A 15 -6.78 17.10 -10.12
N ASN A 16 -7.07 17.19 -8.82
CA ASN A 16 -8.37 17.52 -8.23
C ASN A 16 -9.53 16.64 -8.74
N LYS A 17 -9.26 15.35 -8.98
CA LYS A 17 -10.27 14.39 -9.43
C LYS A 17 -10.68 13.45 -8.30
N TRP A 18 -11.99 13.21 -8.20
CA TRP A 18 -12.53 12.15 -7.37
C TRP A 18 -12.29 10.81 -8.03
N VAL A 19 -11.44 10.00 -7.42
CA VAL A 19 -11.03 8.70 -7.94
C VAL A 19 -11.42 7.62 -6.97
N GLY A 20 -11.62 6.42 -7.51
CA GLY A 20 -11.94 5.28 -6.68
C GLY A 20 -10.83 5.04 -5.65
N CYS A 21 -9.61 4.77 -6.11
CA CYS A 21 -8.46 4.64 -5.24
C CYS A 21 -7.21 5.03 -6.00
N ARG A 22 -6.06 5.06 -5.33
CA ARG A 22 -4.79 5.41 -5.98
C ARG A 22 -4.47 4.54 -7.19
N LEU A 23 -4.76 3.25 -7.11
CA LEU A 23 -4.46 2.31 -8.20
C LEU A 23 -5.38 2.51 -9.41
N CYS A 24 -6.62 2.93 -9.17
CA CYS A 24 -7.52 3.32 -10.27
C CYS A 24 -7.07 4.63 -10.92
N HIS A 25 -6.53 5.56 -10.14
CA HIS A 25 -5.94 6.78 -10.68
C HIS A 25 -4.70 6.46 -11.52
N ASP A 26 -3.73 5.77 -10.95
CA ASP A 26 -2.46 5.48 -11.61
C ASP A 26 -2.65 4.68 -12.91
N ALA A 27 -3.59 3.74 -12.94
CA ALA A 27 -3.94 3.02 -14.17
C ALA A 27 -4.64 3.90 -15.23
N ALA A 28 -5.32 4.98 -14.84
CA ALA A 28 -6.00 5.89 -15.77
C ALA A 28 -5.11 7.03 -16.27
N PHE A 29 -4.03 7.34 -15.54
CA PHE A 29 -3.13 8.47 -15.79
C PHE A 29 -1.66 8.03 -15.92
N GLU A 30 -1.42 6.76 -16.27
CA GLU A 30 -0.12 6.07 -16.22
C GLU A 30 1.02 6.86 -16.89
N GLU A 31 0.75 7.51 -18.03
CA GLU A 31 1.76 8.30 -18.75
C GLU A 31 1.89 9.76 -18.31
N SER A 32 1.04 10.23 -17.38
CA SER A 32 1.01 11.63 -16.95
C SER A 32 1.58 11.81 -15.55
N HIS A 33 1.01 11.15 -14.55
CA HIS A 33 1.41 11.31 -13.16
C HIS A 33 0.77 10.24 -12.26
N HIS A 34 1.39 10.02 -11.11
CA HIS A 34 0.87 9.17 -10.04
C HIS A 34 0.34 10.01 -8.89
N ILE A 35 -0.62 9.47 -8.16
CA ILE A 35 -1.12 10.08 -6.94
C ILE A 35 -0.18 9.80 -5.76
N ASP A 36 0.21 10.85 -5.05
CA ASP A 36 0.88 10.69 -3.77
C ASP A 36 -0.13 10.18 -2.72
N ARG A 37 0.09 8.96 -2.25
CA ARG A 37 -0.77 8.32 -1.24
C ARG A 37 -0.82 9.10 0.09
N PHE A 38 0.23 9.84 0.42
CA PHE A 38 0.32 10.63 1.65
C PHE A 38 -0.38 11.99 1.54
N ALA A 39 -0.65 12.43 0.31
CA ALA A 39 -1.40 13.64 0.02
C ALA A 39 -2.92 13.43 0.07
N ILE A 40 -3.42 12.20 0.05
CA ILE A 40 -4.87 11.92 0.16
C ILE A 40 -5.38 12.40 1.52
N ARG A 41 -6.33 13.34 1.52
CA ARG A 41 -6.95 13.89 2.75
C ARG A 41 -8.47 13.95 2.74
N GLN A 42 -9.08 14.00 1.55
CA GLN A 42 -10.52 14.18 1.37
C GLN A 42 -11.17 12.93 0.79
N MET A 43 -12.40 12.68 1.21
CA MET A 43 -13.28 11.64 0.67
C MET A 43 -14.64 12.24 0.29
N ARG A 44 -15.32 11.58 -0.65
CA ARG A 44 -16.71 11.85 -1.01
C ARG A 44 -17.54 10.59 -0.84
N CYS A 45 -18.59 10.66 -0.04
CA CYS A 45 -19.50 9.55 0.21
C CYS A 45 -20.25 9.16 -1.07
N ASP A 46 -20.30 7.87 -1.41
CA ASP A 46 -20.97 7.40 -2.61
C ASP A 46 -22.51 7.45 -2.48
N LEU A 47 -23.04 7.39 -1.25
CA LEU A 47 -24.47 7.36 -1.00
C LEU A 47 -25.10 8.75 -0.99
N CYS A 48 -24.52 9.69 -0.24
CA CYS A 48 -25.09 11.02 -0.04
C CYS A 48 -24.27 12.16 -0.67
N GLN A 49 -23.15 11.85 -1.33
CA GLN A 49 -22.26 12.81 -2.00
C GLN A 49 -21.61 13.86 -1.08
N THR A 50 -21.71 13.70 0.25
CA THR A 50 -21.00 14.57 1.20
C THR A 50 -19.49 14.44 1.01
N GLU A 51 -18.84 15.58 0.79
CA GLU A 51 -17.38 15.73 0.77
C GLU A 51 -16.89 16.11 2.17
N GLN A 52 -15.84 15.45 2.64
CA GLN A 52 -15.32 15.61 4.00
C GLN A 52 -13.88 15.07 4.11
N PRO A 53 -13.15 15.40 5.20
CA PRO A 53 -11.91 14.71 5.51
C PRO A 53 -12.11 13.19 5.59
N CYS A 54 -11.10 12.43 5.17
CA CYS A 54 -11.11 10.97 5.24
C CYS A 54 -11.41 10.50 6.67
N ALA A 55 -12.48 9.72 6.81
CA ALA A 55 -12.94 9.16 8.07
C ALA A 55 -13.64 7.83 7.81
N GLN A 56 -13.73 6.97 8.82
CA GLN A 56 -14.37 5.66 8.68
C GLN A 56 -15.87 5.78 8.36
N GLU A 57 -16.52 6.87 8.77
CA GLU A 57 -17.95 7.09 8.59
C GLU A 57 -18.22 8.43 7.92
N CYS A 58 -19.32 8.48 7.16
CA CYS A 58 -19.79 9.75 6.61
C CYS A 58 -20.40 10.62 7.72
N VAL A 59 -20.05 11.92 7.78
CA VAL A 59 -20.57 12.84 8.80
C VAL A 59 -22.07 13.13 8.64
N ASN A 60 -22.61 12.91 7.45
CA ASN A 60 -23.99 13.26 7.11
C ASN A 60 -24.94 12.05 7.17
N CYS A 61 -24.63 10.96 6.47
CA CYS A 61 -25.48 9.76 6.46
C CYS A 61 -25.05 8.66 7.44
N HIS A 62 -23.92 8.84 8.13
CA HIS A 62 -23.37 7.88 9.11
C HIS A 62 -23.08 6.48 8.56
N GLU A 63 -23.09 6.31 7.24
CA GLU A 63 -22.70 5.05 6.61
C GLU A 63 -21.21 4.78 6.83
N ASN A 64 -20.86 3.51 7.00
CA ASN A 64 -19.48 3.07 7.13
C ASN A 64 -18.81 2.96 5.76
N MET A 65 -17.69 3.65 5.56
CA MET A 65 -17.04 3.77 4.26
C MET A 65 -16.28 2.51 3.83
N ALA A 66 -15.83 1.69 4.77
CA ALA A 66 -15.23 0.38 4.55
C ALA A 66 -15.06 -0.39 5.88
N ALA A 67 -15.21 -1.72 5.84
CA ALA A 67 -15.02 -2.56 7.03
C ALA A 67 -13.62 -2.39 7.68
N PHE A 68 -12.58 -2.14 6.87
CA PHE A 68 -11.28 -1.67 7.35
C PHE A 68 -11.00 -0.25 6.86
N PHE A 69 -10.59 0.62 7.80
CA PHE A 69 -10.08 1.95 7.53
C PHE A 69 -8.77 2.18 8.27
N CYS A 70 -7.75 2.68 7.55
CA CYS A 70 -6.53 3.18 8.16
C CYS A 70 -6.49 4.72 8.06
N SER A 71 -6.57 5.41 9.19
CA SER A 71 -6.53 6.88 9.28
C SER A 71 -5.18 7.51 8.93
N VAL A 72 -4.09 6.74 9.01
CA VAL A 72 -2.75 7.23 8.64
C VAL A 72 -2.55 7.20 7.12
N CYS A 73 -2.95 6.11 6.47
CA CYS A 73 -2.80 5.94 5.02
C CYS A 73 -4.03 6.36 4.21
N ASN A 74 -5.14 6.71 4.87
CA ASN A 74 -6.46 6.92 4.27
C ASN A 74 -6.87 5.78 3.31
N LEU A 75 -6.62 4.54 3.75
CA LEU A 75 -6.95 3.32 3.01
C LEU A 75 -8.30 2.78 3.48
N PHE A 76 -9.20 2.56 2.52
CA PHE A 76 -10.53 1.98 2.71
C PHE A 76 -10.62 0.65 1.97
N ASP A 77 -10.86 -0.45 2.69
CA ASP A 77 -11.05 -1.78 2.08
C ASP A 77 -12.00 -2.66 2.92
N ASP A 78 -13.16 -3.03 2.38
CA ASP A 78 -14.08 -3.97 3.02
C ASP A 78 -13.43 -5.36 3.25
N ALA A 79 -12.52 -5.76 2.36
CA ALA A 79 -11.77 -7.01 2.51
C ALA A 79 -10.55 -6.86 3.44
N GLY A 80 -10.29 -5.66 3.98
CA GLY A 80 -9.07 -5.39 4.74
C GLY A 80 -8.96 -6.21 6.03
N VAL A 81 -10.08 -6.50 6.68
CA VAL A 81 -10.11 -7.36 7.89
C VAL A 81 -9.74 -8.80 7.54
N GLU A 82 -10.35 -9.37 6.48
CA GLU A 82 -10.07 -10.73 6.00
C GLU A 82 -8.61 -10.87 5.53
N LYS A 83 -8.12 -9.88 4.77
CA LYS A 83 -6.73 -9.78 4.32
C LYS A 83 -5.74 -9.51 5.47
N LYS A 84 -6.24 -9.27 6.69
CA LYS A 84 -5.47 -8.88 7.86
C LYS A 84 -4.55 -7.68 7.56
N VAL A 85 -5.10 -6.63 6.97
CA VAL A 85 -4.36 -5.41 6.68
C VAL A 85 -3.95 -4.75 7.99
N PHE A 86 -2.70 -4.30 8.06
CA PHE A 86 -2.18 -3.57 9.22
C PHE A 86 -1.27 -2.42 8.79
N HIS A 87 -1.30 -1.31 9.51
CA HIS A 87 -0.34 -0.22 9.30
C HIS A 87 1.00 -0.56 9.97
N CYS A 88 2.13 -0.31 9.31
CA CYS A 88 3.44 -0.34 9.96
C CYS A 88 3.98 1.08 10.11
N ASP A 89 4.08 1.57 11.35
CA ASP A 89 4.47 2.96 11.64
C ASP A 89 5.89 3.29 11.14
N GLN A 90 6.80 2.33 11.23
CA GLN A 90 8.18 2.50 10.75
C GLN A 90 8.28 2.52 9.21
N CYS A 91 7.35 1.87 8.50
CA CYS A 91 7.29 1.96 7.04
C CYS A 91 6.39 3.12 6.55
N GLY A 92 5.48 3.63 7.39
CA GLY A 92 4.47 4.60 7.01
C GLY A 92 3.38 4.07 6.07
N ILE A 93 3.30 2.76 5.83
CA ILE A 93 2.34 2.17 4.87
C ILE A 93 1.60 0.96 5.47
N CYS A 94 0.40 0.71 4.95
CA CYS A 94 -0.33 -0.53 5.20
C CYS A 94 0.31 -1.73 4.49
N ARG A 95 0.36 -2.86 5.20
CA ARG A 95 0.80 -4.17 4.73
C ARG A 95 -0.36 -5.18 4.87
N VAL A 96 -0.24 -6.29 4.17
CA VAL A 96 -1.26 -7.37 4.12
C VAL A 96 -0.69 -8.62 4.79
N GLY A 97 -1.53 -9.38 5.49
CA GLY A 97 -1.14 -10.69 6.06
C GLY A 97 -0.99 -10.73 7.58
N GLY A 98 -1.39 -9.69 8.30
CA GLY A 98 -1.48 -9.66 9.76
C GLY A 98 -0.19 -9.22 10.45
N ARG A 99 -0.29 -8.27 11.38
CA ARG A 99 0.87 -7.71 12.09
C ARG A 99 1.67 -8.79 12.82
N GLU A 100 1.01 -9.82 13.31
CA GLU A 100 1.62 -10.94 14.03
C GLU A 100 2.55 -11.81 13.18
N ASN A 101 2.43 -11.73 11.85
CA ASN A 101 3.23 -12.54 10.93
C ASN A 101 4.47 -11.82 10.41
N PHE A 102 4.62 -10.53 10.73
CA PHE A 102 5.68 -9.67 10.23
C PHE A 102 6.39 -8.91 11.33
N TYR A 103 7.70 -8.73 11.16
CA TYR A 103 8.47 -7.76 11.93
C TYR A 103 9.03 -6.70 10.99
N HIS A 104 9.32 -5.53 11.54
CA HIS A 104 10.04 -4.48 10.82
C HIS A 104 11.54 -4.62 11.10
N CYS A 105 12.34 -4.78 10.04
CA CYS A 105 13.79 -4.75 10.14
C CYS A 105 14.30 -3.33 9.94
N ALA A 106 14.73 -2.68 11.02
CA ALA A 106 15.20 -1.29 10.98
C ALA A 106 16.41 -1.09 10.04
N LYS A 107 17.33 -2.06 9.99
CA LYS A 107 18.50 -1.99 9.11
C LYS A 107 18.12 -2.07 7.63
N CYS A 108 17.18 -2.93 7.27
CA CYS A 108 16.71 -3.07 5.89
C CYS A 108 15.65 -2.04 5.49
N CYS A 109 15.11 -1.29 6.47
CA CYS A 109 14.00 -0.35 6.35
C CYS A 109 12.75 -1.00 5.75
N GLY A 110 12.33 -2.16 6.26
CA GLY A 110 11.09 -2.75 5.80
C GLY A 110 10.59 -3.97 6.56
N CYS A 111 9.31 -4.29 6.31
CA CYS A 111 8.64 -5.44 6.92
C CYS A 111 8.97 -6.74 6.18
N TYR A 112 9.35 -7.77 6.95
CA TYR A 112 9.54 -9.13 6.48
C TYR A 112 8.71 -10.12 7.30
N PRO A 113 8.34 -11.28 6.73
CA PRO A 113 7.77 -12.37 7.51
C PRO A 113 8.75 -12.84 8.58
N HIS A 114 8.25 -13.24 9.76
CA HIS A 114 9.09 -13.78 10.85
C HIS A 114 9.95 -14.97 10.43
N SER A 115 9.54 -15.72 9.40
CA SER A 115 10.33 -16.83 8.84
C SER A 115 11.71 -16.41 8.31
N LEU A 116 11.94 -15.11 8.05
CA LEU A 116 13.20 -14.54 7.58
C LEU A 116 14.06 -13.91 8.67
N GLU A 117 13.55 -13.76 9.90
CA GLU A 117 14.19 -12.99 10.97
C GLU A 117 15.63 -13.43 11.24
N ALA A 118 15.87 -14.74 11.37
CA ALA A 118 17.20 -15.29 11.60
C ALA A 118 17.95 -15.71 10.30
N LYS A 119 17.33 -15.59 9.13
CA LYS A 119 17.84 -16.17 7.87
C LYS A 119 18.34 -15.14 6.88
N HIS A 120 17.77 -13.94 6.88
CA HIS A 120 18.14 -12.93 5.90
C HIS A 120 19.41 -12.19 6.32
N LYS A 121 20.30 -11.94 5.35
CA LYS A 121 21.44 -11.06 5.55
C LYS A 121 20.96 -9.61 5.47
N CYS A 122 21.03 -8.87 6.58
CA CYS A 122 20.61 -7.47 6.57
C CYS A 122 21.57 -6.60 5.74
N LEU A 123 21.01 -5.91 4.75
CA LEU A 123 21.71 -4.88 3.96
C LEU A 123 20.99 -3.55 4.18
N GLU A 124 21.77 -2.49 4.41
CA GLU A 124 21.22 -1.19 4.79
C GLU A 124 20.29 -0.62 3.71
N GLY A 125 19.06 -0.29 4.13
CA GLY A 125 18.02 0.25 3.26
C GLY A 125 17.63 -0.67 2.10
N SER A 126 17.84 -1.99 2.21
CA SER A 126 17.69 -2.88 1.06
C SER A 126 16.31 -2.87 0.42
N MET A 127 15.24 -2.58 1.17
CA MET A 127 13.89 -2.47 0.61
C MET A 127 13.68 -1.22 -0.23
N HIS A 128 14.50 -0.18 -0.05
CA HIS A 128 14.41 1.07 -0.81
C HIS A 128 15.38 1.10 -1.99
N ARG A 129 16.07 -0.01 -2.26
CA ARG A 129 16.93 -0.14 -3.44
C ARG A 129 16.13 -0.60 -4.65
N GLU A 130 16.69 -0.31 -5.81
CA GLU A 130 16.18 -0.75 -7.10
C GLU A 130 16.29 -2.27 -7.26
N CYS A 131 15.29 -2.86 -7.90
CA CYS A 131 15.33 -4.22 -8.36
C CYS A 131 16.46 -4.37 -9.39
N PRO A 132 17.38 -5.35 -9.25
CA PRO A 132 18.53 -5.48 -10.15
C PRO A 132 18.18 -5.89 -11.60
N ILE A 133 16.90 -6.19 -11.87
CA ILE A 133 16.42 -6.62 -13.19
C ILE A 133 15.64 -5.51 -13.89
N CYS A 134 14.61 -4.95 -13.24
CA CYS A 134 13.76 -3.92 -13.83
C CYS A 134 14.15 -2.49 -13.44
N LEU A 135 15.07 -2.32 -12.49
CA LEU A 135 15.54 -1.04 -11.95
C LEU A 135 14.49 -0.20 -11.20
N ASP A 136 13.27 -0.71 -11.02
CA ASP A 136 12.27 -0.06 -10.20
C ASP A 136 12.55 -0.22 -8.69
N VAL A 137 12.24 0.81 -7.91
CA VAL A 137 12.35 0.79 -6.45
C VAL A 137 11.41 -0.25 -5.85
N THR A 138 11.99 -1.20 -5.10
CA THR A 138 11.23 -2.36 -4.59
C THR A 138 10.18 -2.00 -3.52
N PHE A 139 10.36 -0.90 -2.78
CA PHE A 139 9.42 -0.45 -1.76
C PHE A 139 8.10 0.07 -2.34
N ASP A 140 8.15 0.73 -3.50
CA ASP A 140 7.01 1.43 -4.08
C ASP A 140 6.05 0.50 -4.82
N SER A 141 6.58 -0.66 -5.22
CA SER A 141 5.84 -1.72 -5.89
C SER A 141 4.79 -2.38 -5.01
N LEU A 142 3.69 -2.79 -5.64
CA LEU A 142 2.68 -3.67 -5.03
C LEU A 142 3.10 -5.14 -5.03
N GLU A 143 4.16 -5.46 -5.76
CA GLU A 143 4.57 -6.83 -5.97
C GLU A 143 5.27 -7.39 -4.73
N SER A 144 5.09 -8.69 -4.48
CA SER A 144 5.90 -9.37 -3.47
C SER A 144 7.36 -9.35 -3.86
N VAL A 145 8.26 -9.35 -2.88
CA VAL A 145 9.70 -9.36 -3.10
C VAL A 145 10.35 -10.62 -2.54
N ASN A 146 11.47 -11.04 -3.14
CA ASN A 146 12.36 -12.06 -2.60
C ASN A 146 13.60 -11.41 -2.01
N VAL A 147 14.02 -11.89 -0.84
CA VAL A 147 15.30 -11.51 -0.23
C VAL A 147 16.34 -12.55 -0.63
N LEU A 148 17.34 -12.12 -1.38
CA LEU A 148 18.42 -12.97 -1.87
C LEU A 148 19.41 -13.31 -0.75
N PRO A 149 20.21 -14.39 -0.88
CA PRO A 149 21.23 -14.74 0.11
C PRO A 149 22.27 -13.63 0.38
N CYS A 150 22.52 -12.77 -0.62
CA CYS A 150 23.40 -11.62 -0.50
C CYS A 150 22.78 -10.44 0.28
N GLY A 151 21.48 -10.53 0.62
CA GLY A 151 20.72 -9.49 1.34
C GLY A 151 19.93 -8.55 0.44
N HIS A 152 20.19 -8.55 -0.87
CA HIS A 152 19.44 -7.72 -1.83
C HIS A 152 17.99 -8.18 -1.97
N VAL A 153 17.12 -7.25 -2.31
CA VAL A 153 15.69 -7.47 -2.52
C VAL A 153 15.40 -7.40 -4.02
N MET A 154 14.57 -8.29 -4.52
CA MET A 154 14.17 -8.32 -5.93
C MET A 154 12.68 -8.64 -6.06
N HIS A 155 11.99 -8.03 -7.04
CA HIS A 155 10.61 -8.38 -7.37
C HIS A 155 10.46 -9.88 -7.63
N SER A 156 9.35 -10.46 -7.19
CA SER A 156 9.09 -11.90 -7.32
C SER A 156 9.01 -12.38 -8.77
N SER A 157 8.44 -11.58 -9.64
CA SER A 157 8.37 -11.74 -11.08
C SER A 157 9.77 -11.76 -11.69
N CYS A 158 10.60 -10.78 -11.34
CA CYS A 158 11.99 -10.66 -11.77
C CYS A 158 12.83 -11.85 -11.29
N PHE A 159 12.68 -12.27 -10.04
CA PHE A 159 13.33 -13.47 -9.51
C PHE A 159 12.93 -14.72 -10.31
N LYS A 160 11.63 -14.93 -10.51
CA LYS A 160 11.10 -16.07 -11.29
C LYS A 160 11.56 -16.07 -12.74
N ALA A 161 11.73 -14.89 -13.36
CA ALA A 161 12.24 -14.78 -14.72
C ALA A 161 13.72 -15.11 -14.80
N TYR A 162 14.51 -14.74 -13.77
CA TYR A 162 15.95 -14.95 -13.72
C TYR A 162 16.36 -16.40 -13.36
N VAL A 163 15.59 -17.09 -12.50
CA VAL A 163 15.92 -18.46 -12.06
C VAL A 163 15.41 -19.56 -13.00
N LYS A 164 14.86 -19.19 -14.16
CA LYS A 164 14.51 -20.11 -15.25
C LYS A 164 15.73 -20.40 -16.11
#